data_AF-A0A0W0YS50-F1
#
_entry.id   AF-A0A0W0YS50-F1
#
_cell.length_a   1.000
_cell.length_b   1.000
_cell.length_c   1.000
_cell.angle_alpha   90.00
_cell.angle_beta   90.00
_cell.angle_gamma   90.00
#
_symmetry.space_group_name_H-M   'P 1'
#
loop_
_entity.id
_entity.type
_entity.pdbx_description
1 polymer ?
#
loop_
_entity_poly.entity_id
_entity_poly.type
_entity_poly.pdbx_seq_one_letter_code
_entity_poly.pdbx_strand_id
1 'polypeptide(L)'
;MDERIIINVKTINEKDYLEQLDNGFIDLAICTTRSNQTKILVNGKLWREELCICASDKHPLTIKDEVFLAELSAYEAVFPEEGGYIREKAEALFAKHHLPLAVTLEAGTIFSVKNIVFSGNYWSVVHKRVLDESHLKITKVPDIKLDIKFNWYCLNSRVQERTIEQTINHINNWIICNEVTQLNEHSPSFIMKTKKASNFLNIFSLSIKTRNLQHVLEAFDDITFLLDYLEALLRS
;
A
#
# COMPACT_ATOMS: atom_id res chain seq x y z
N MET A 1 23.34 21.96 -15.78
CA MET A 1 23.47 22.03 -14.31
C MET A 1 22.64 20.90 -13.76
N ASP A 2 23.28 19.99 -13.04
CA ASP A 2 22.60 18.89 -12.37
C ASP A 2 22.00 19.46 -11.07
N GLU A 3 20.72 19.82 -11.11
CA GLU A 3 20.02 20.31 -9.93
C GLU A 3 19.77 19.13 -9.01
N ARG A 4 20.44 19.11 -7.86
CA ARG A 4 20.17 18.12 -6.81
C ARG A 4 18.74 18.33 -6.30
N ILE A 5 17.83 17.46 -6.71
CA ILE A 5 16.46 17.43 -6.20
C ILE A 5 16.53 16.93 -4.76
N ILE A 6 16.00 17.67 -3.79
CA ILE A 6 15.94 17.22 -2.39
C ILE A 6 14.52 16.72 -2.12
N ILE A 7 14.41 15.48 -1.64
CA ILE A 7 13.15 14.81 -1.41
C ILE A 7 12.96 14.60 0.09
N ASN A 8 11.79 14.98 0.61
CA ASN A 8 11.37 14.72 1.98
C ASN A 8 10.14 13.81 1.95
N VAL A 9 10.20 12.69 2.66
CA VAL A 9 9.14 11.68 2.71
C VAL A 9 8.47 11.75 4.06
N LYS A 10 7.13 11.68 4.10
CA LYS A 10 6.39 11.52 5.36
C LYS A 10 5.20 10.60 5.18
N THR A 11 4.86 9.83 6.20
CA THR A 11 3.63 9.04 6.21
C THR A 11 2.51 9.87 6.81
N ILE A 12 1.35 9.88 6.17
CA ILE A 12 0.14 10.56 6.63
C ILE A 12 -1.02 9.57 6.58
N ASN A 13 -2.10 9.87 7.32
CA ASN A 13 -3.32 9.09 7.19
C ASN A 13 -3.89 9.27 5.78
N GLU A 14 -4.36 8.17 5.20
CA GLU A 14 -4.92 8.14 3.84
C GLU A 14 -6.15 9.02 3.68
N LYS A 15 -6.87 9.37 4.75
CA LYS A 15 -8.00 10.30 4.67
C LYS A 15 -7.57 11.78 4.58
N ASP A 16 -6.34 12.10 4.98
CA ASP A 16 -5.88 13.48 5.16
C ASP A 16 -5.08 14.04 3.97
N TYR A 17 -4.70 13.21 2.98
CA TYR A 17 -3.81 13.65 1.88
C TYR A 17 -4.37 14.82 1.06
N LEU A 18 -5.69 14.93 0.89
CA LEU A 18 -6.31 16.06 0.20
C LEU A 18 -6.06 17.37 0.94
N GLU A 19 -6.38 17.40 2.24
CA GLU A 19 -6.15 18.57 3.08
C GLU A 19 -4.66 18.93 3.15
N GLN A 20 -3.77 17.94 3.19
CA GLN A 20 -2.33 18.15 3.19
C GLN A 20 -1.82 18.77 1.88
N LEU A 21 -2.39 18.37 0.74
CA LEU A 21 -2.09 18.94 -0.58
C LEU A 21 -2.62 20.37 -0.68
N ASP A 22 -3.89 20.59 -0.31
CA ASP A 22 -4.56 21.89 -0.42
C ASP A 22 -3.89 22.95 0.46
N ASN A 23 -3.47 22.59 1.67
CA ASN A 23 -2.73 23.48 2.56
C ASN A 23 -1.24 23.66 2.18
N GLY A 24 -0.77 22.94 1.15
CA GLY A 24 0.63 22.97 0.72
C GLY A 24 1.61 22.42 1.77
N PHE A 25 1.14 21.52 2.64
CA PHE A 25 1.98 20.77 3.57
C PHE A 25 2.70 19.61 2.90
N ILE A 26 2.19 19.14 1.77
CA ILE A 26 2.86 18.24 0.82
C ILE A 26 2.66 18.76 -0.61
N ASP A 27 3.58 18.40 -1.49
CA ASP A 27 3.50 18.76 -2.91
C ASP A 27 3.03 17.58 -3.76
N LEU A 28 3.23 16.35 -3.27
CA LEU A 28 2.89 15.11 -3.96
C LEU A 28 2.39 14.04 -2.97
N ALA A 29 1.25 13.41 -3.26
CA ALA A 29 0.78 12.25 -2.50
C ALA A 29 0.81 11.00 -3.39
N ILE A 30 1.23 9.84 -2.86
CA ILE A 30 1.15 8.54 -3.56
C ILE A 30 0.21 7.62 -2.77
N CYS A 31 -1.07 7.61 -3.14
CA CYS A 31 -2.08 6.88 -2.40
C CYS A 31 -3.11 6.22 -3.31
N THR A 32 -4.05 5.50 -2.70
CA THR A 32 -5.09 4.81 -3.46
C THR A 32 -6.12 5.78 -4.01
N THR A 33 -6.88 5.35 -5.03
CA THR A 33 -7.94 6.20 -5.62
C THR A 33 -9.26 6.06 -4.88
N ARG A 34 -9.76 7.15 -4.32
CA ARG A 34 -11.12 7.24 -3.76
C ARG A 34 -12.09 7.85 -4.74
N SER A 35 -13.30 7.30 -4.80
CA SER A 35 -14.37 7.70 -5.71
C SER A 35 -15.11 8.94 -5.22
N ASN A 36 -14.42 10.07 -4.98
CA ASN A 36 -15.08 11.38 -4.85
C ASN A 36 -14.12 12.59 -4.83
N GLN A 37 -12.99 12.52 -5.53
CA GLN A 37 -12.02 13.63 -5.52
C GLN A 37 -12.56 14.81 -6.34
N THR A 38 -13.15 15.81 -5.68
CA THR A 38 -13.60 17.05 -6.32
C THR A 38 -12.41 17.96 -6.61
N LYS A 39 -12.15 18.14 -7.92
CA LYS A 39 -11.58 19.31 -8.60
C LYS A 39 -10.25 19.86 -8.04
N ILE A 40 -9.20 19.65 -8.84
CA ILE A 40 -7.87 20.31 -8.84
C ILE A 40 -6.71 19.43 -8.32
N LEU A 41 -6.81 18.11 -8.49
CA LEU A 41 -5.65 17.21 -8.44
C LEU A 41 -5.40 16.59 -9.81
N VAL A 42 -4.18 16.73 -10.34
CA VAL A 42 -3.73 15.86 -11.43
C VAL A 42 -3.27 14.57 -10.80
N ASN A 43 -3.74 13.45 -11.34
CA ASN A 43 -3.27 12.14 -10.96
C ASN A 43 -2.69 11.37 -12.16
N GLY A 44 -1.63 10.63 -11.91
CA GLY A 44 -1.15 9.62 -12.83
C GLY A 44 -1.15 8.25 -12.15
N LYS A 45 -1.47 7.23 -12.94
CA LYS A 45 -1.47 5.85 -12.47
C LYS A 45 -0.04 5.41 -12.21
N LEU A 46 0.17 4.70 -11.11
CA LEU A 46 1.47 4.13 -10.77
C LEU A 46 1.42 2.61 -10.92
N TRP A 47 0.85 1.90 -9.96
CA TRP A 47 0.75 0.45 -9.99
C TRP A 47 -0.60 -0.05 -9.43
N ARG A 48 -0.83 -1.35 -9.55
CA ARG A 48 -2.00 -2.03 -9.02
C ARG A 48 -1.55 -3.19 -8.14
N GLU A 49 -2.20 -3.35 -7.00
CA GLU A 49 -1.94 -4.45 -6.08
C GLU A 49 -3.16 -5.33 -5.92
N GLU A 50 -2.94 -6.65 -5.90
CA GLU A 50 -3.98 -7.63 -5.56
C GLU A 50 -4.15 -7.70 -4.05
N LEU A 51 -5.40 -7.66 -3.61
CA LEU A 51 -5.78 -7.98 -2.24
C LEU A 51 -6.33 -9.39 -2.19
N CYS A 52 -6.15 -10.03 -1.05
CA CYS A 52 -6.65 -11.35 -0.76
C CYS A 52 -7.36 -11.35 0.58
N ILE A 53 -8.32 -12.26 0.72
CA ILE A 53 -8.91 -12.59 2.01
C ILE A 53 -8.05 -13.67 2.63
N CYS A 54 -7.67 -13.47 3.89
CA CYS A 54 -6.78 -14.39 4.59
C CYS A 54 -7.24 -14.65 6.02
N ALA A 55 -6.85 -15.81 6.54
CA ALA A 55 -6.99 -16.16 7.95
C ALA A 55 -5.79 -17.02 8.38
N SER A 56 -5.65 -17.23 9.69
CA SER A 56 -4.68 -18.17 10.25
C SER A 56 -4.85 -19.57 9.66
N ASP A 57 -3.77 -20.34 9.52
CA ASP A 57 -3.80 -21.73 9.03
C ASP A 57 -4.62 -22.71 9.89
N LYS A 58 -4.97 -22.30 11.11
CA LYS A 58 -5.85 -23.02 12.05
C LYS A 58 -7.32 -22.59 11.95
N HIS A 59 -7.63 -21.58 11.15
CA HIS A 59 -8.98 -21.03 11.06
C HIS A 59 -9.90 -21.96 10.26
N PRO A 60 -11.19 -22.13 10.65
CA PRO A 60 -12.14 -22.96 9.89
C PRO A 60 -12.28 -22.58 8.41
N LEU A 61 -12.11 -21.28 8.10
CA LEU A 61 -12.13 -20.74 6.72
C LEU A 61 -10.98 -21.23 5.84
N THR A 62 -9.89 -21.76 6.41
CA THR A 62 -8.72 -22.21 5.66
C THR A 62 -8.69 -23.73 5.46
N ILE A 63 -9.70 -24.44 5.97
CA ILE A 63 -9.89 -25.89 5.75
C ILE A 63 -10.62 -26.14 4.42
N LYS A 64 -11.44 -25.19 3.99
CA LYS A 64 -12.24 -25.27 2.76
C LYS A 64 -11.42 -24.76 1.57
N ASP A 65 -11.62 -25.38 0.42
CA ASP A 65 -11.02 -24.92 -0.85
C ASP A 65 -11.59 -23.56 -1.30
N GLU A 66 -12.87 -23.35 -1.01
CA GLU A 66 -13.61 -22.13 -1.33
C GLU A 66 -14.57 -21.77 -0.19
N VAL A 67 -14.80 -20.47 -0.02
CA VAL A 67 -15.66 -19.92 1.02
C VAL A 67 -16.53 -18.82 0.43
N PHE A 68 -17.80 -18.76 0.80
CA PHE A 68 -18.70 -17.71 0.37
C PHE A 68 -18.65 -16.50 1.31
N LEU A 69 -18.98 -15.31 0.78
CA LEU A 69 -19.01 -14.07 1.55
C LEU A 69 -19.91 -14.15 2.80
N ALA A 70 -21.03 -14.89 2.69
CA ALA A 70 -21.93 -15.14 3.82
C ALA A 70 -21.27 -15.95 4.94
N GLU A 71 -20.38 -16.88 4.60
CA GLU A 71 -19.64 -17.65 5.61
C GLU A 71 -18.60 -16.77 6.31
N LEU A 72 -17.91 -15.89 5.56
CA LEU A 72 -17.00 -14.90 6.16
C LEU A 72 -17.73 -13.99 7.15
N SER A 73 -18.97 -13.60 6.85
CA SER A 73 -19.78 -12.74 7.73
C SER A 73 -20.11 -13.37 9.10
N ALA A 74 -19.96 -14.69 9.22
CA ALA A 74 -20.17 -15.42 10.48
C ALA A 74 -18.92 -15.48 11.36
N TYR A 75 -17.77 -15.01 10.88
CA TYR A 75 -16.51 -15.00 11.63
C TYR A 75 -16.03 -13.58 11.91
N GLU A 76 -15.39 -13.43 13.07
CA GLU A 76 -14.81 -12.19 13.52
C GLU A 76 -13.66 -11.76 12.60
N ALA A 77 -13.63 -10.47 12.29
CA ALA A 77 -12.65 -9.87 11.40
C ALA A 77 -11.81 -8.81 12.11
N VAL A 78 -10.55 -8.70 11.68
CA VAL A 78 -9.62 -7.67 12.14
C VAL A 78 -9.29 -6.78 10.96
N PHE A 79 -9.40 -5.47 11.12
CA PHE A 79 -9.10 -4.52 10.04
C PHE A 79 -8.28 -3.34 10.56
N PRO A 80 -7.71 -2.52 9.65
CA PRO A 80 -7.24 -1.21 10.03
C PRO A 80 -8.36 -0.36 10.66
N GLU A 81 -7.98 0.69 11.38
CA GLU A 81 -8.92 1.71 11.86
C GLU A 81 -9.81 2.26 10.73
N GLU A 82 -10.95 2.82 11.12
CA GLU A 82 -11.88 3.45 10.17
C GLU A 82 -11.21 4.51 9.30
N GLY A 83 -11.67 4.59 8.05
CA GLY A 83 -11.14 5.52 7.06
C GLY A 83 -9.91 5.00 6.31
N GLY A 84 -9.46 3.77 6.52
CA GLY A 84 -8.48 3.11 5.66
C GLY A 84 -9.12 2.46 4.43
N TYR A 85 -8.49 2.55 3.25
CA TYR A 85 -9.09 2.11 1.98
C TYR A 85 -9.41 0.62 1.91
N ILE A 86 -8.57 -0.25 2.49
CA ILE A 86 -8.86 -1.70 2.55
C ILE A 86 -10.15 -1.95 3.32
N ARG A 87 -10.33 -1.29 4.46
CA ARG A 87 -11.52 -1.43 5.30
C ARG A 87 -12.75 -0.92 4.57
N GLU A 88 -12.69 0.27 3.98
CA GLU A 88 -13.80 0.82 3.18
C GLU A 88 -14.18 -0.10 2.01
N LYS A 89 -13.18 -0.70 1.35
CA LYS A 89 -13.42 -1.65 0.24
C LYS A 89 -14.09 -2.93 0.73
N ALA A 90 -13.70 -3.44 1.90
CA ALA A 90 -14.34 -4.60 2.53
C ALA A 90 -15.76 -4.28 2.99
N GLU A 91 -15.98 -3.15 3.66
CA GLU A 91 -17.30 -2.68 4.08
C GLU A 91 -18.24 -2.52 2.88
N ALA A 92 -17.79 -1.87 1.80
CA ALA A 92 -18.56 -1.72 0.57
C ALA A 92 -18.88 -3.07 -0.09
N LEU A 93 -17.94 -4.03 -0.07
CA LEU A 93 -18.17 -5.38 -0.58
C LEU A 93 -19.27 -6.08 0.22
N PHE A 94 -19.20 -6.10 1.54
CA PHE A 94 -20.19 -6.77 2.38
C PHE A 94 -21.56 -6.09 2.32
N ALA A 95 -21.58 -4.75 2.34
CA ALA A 95 -22.80 -3.96 2.20
C ALA A 95 -23.53 -4.23 0.88
N LYS A 96 -22.78 -4.34 -0.25
CA LYS A 96 -23.35 -4.67 -1.56
C LYS A 96 -24.08 -6.03 -1.57
N HIS A 97 -23.67 -6.96 -0.71
CA HIS A 97 -24.27 -8.29 -0.58
C HIS A 97 -25.26 -8.39 0.58
N HIS A 98 -25.58 -7.28 1.26
CA HIS A 98 -26.46 -7.25 2.44
C HIS A 98 -25.98 -8.16 3.58
N LEU A 99 -24.66 -8.26 3.76
CA LEU A 99 -24.02 -9.04 4.81
C LEU A 99 -23.34 -8.11 5.83
N PRO A 100 -23.31 -8.49 7.11
CA PRO A 100 -22.52 -7.75 8.10
C PRO A 100 -21.02 -8.04 7.91
N LEU A 101 -20.19 -7.02 8.11
CA LEU A 101 -18.75 -7.18 8.31
C LEU A 101 -18.48 -7.14 9.82
N ALA A 102 -18.25 -8.30 10.44
CA ALA A 102 -18.06 -8.41 11.90
C ALA A 102 -16.64 -7.98 12.33
N VAL A 103 -16.33 -6.69 12.20
CA VAL A 103 -15.05 -6.13 12.69
C VAL A 103 -15.07 -6.10 14.22
N THR A 104 -14.27 -6.95 14.87
CA THR A 104 -14.20 -7.04 16.34
C THR A 104 -12.93 -6.43 16.92
N LEU A 105 -11.89 -6.26 16.10
CA LEU A 105 -10.63 -5.64 16.47
C LEU A 105 -10.13 -4.72 15.36
N GLU A 106 -9.50 -3.64 15.79
CA GLU A 106 -8.87 -2.66 14.91
C GLU A 106 -7.39 -2.55 15.22
N ALA A 107 -6.58 -2.20 14.22
CA ALA A 107 -5.16 -1.94 14.43
C ALA A 107 -4.64 -0.81 13.53
N GLY A 108 -3.68 -0.03 14.04
CA GLY A 108 -3.13 1.13 13.33
C GLY A 108 -2.23 0.79 12.13
N THR A 109 -1.82 -0.47 11.95
CA THR A 109 -0.95 -0.88 10.83
C THR A 109 -1.36 -2.23 10.24
N ILE A 110 -1.03 -2.46 8.97
CA ILE A 110 -1.26 -3.75 8.30
C ILE A 110 -0.43 -4.88 8.92
N PHE A 111 0.76 -4.58 9.46
CA PHE A 111 1.59 -5.55 10.17
C PHE A 111 0.91 -6.01 11.47
N SER A 112 0.33 -5.07 12.22
CA SER A 112 -0.45 -5.39 13.42
C SER A 112 -1.69 -6.23 13.07
N VAL A 113 -2.42 -5.87 12.01
CA VAL A 113 -3.55 -6.70 11.51
C VAL A 113 -3.08 -8.12 11.22
N LYS A 114 -1.97 -8.29 10.48
CA LYS A 114 -1.38 -9.60 10.15
C LYS A 114 -1.11 -10.43 11.40
N ASN A 115 -0.47 -9.84 12.41
CA ASN A 115 -0.10 -10.53 13.65
C ASN A 115 -1.31 -10.94 14.48
N ILE A 116 -2.36 -10.10 14.52
CA ILE A 116 -3.61 -10.43 15.22
C ILE A 116 -4.34 -11.56 14.48
N VAL A 117 -4.43 -11.48 13.15
CA VAL A 117 -5.05 -12.54 12.32
C VAL A 117 -4.32 -13.87 12.50
N PHE A 118 -2.98 -13.84 12.55
CA PHE A 118 -2.19 -15.05 12.75
C PHE A 118 -2.37 -15.67 14.14
N SER A 119 -2.35 -14.85 15.18
CA SER A 119 -2.41 -15.32 16.58
C SER A 119 -3.81 -15.73 17.03
N GLY A 120 -4.86 -15.20 16.41
CA GLY A 120 -6.25 -15.41 16.81
C GLY A 120 -7.09 -16.19 15.80
N ASN A 121 -8.37 -16.33 16.13
CA ASN A 121 -9.38 -16.92 15.25
C ASN A 121 -10.11 -15.80 14.48
N TYR A 122 -9.37 -15.06 13.66
CA TYR A 122 -9.87 -13.94 12.88
C TYR A 122 -9.55 -14.09 11.39
N TRP A 123 -10.24 -13.32 10.57
CA TRP A 123 -9.88 -13.11 9.17
C TRP A 123 -9.71 -11.63 8.83
N SER A 124 -9.07 -11.34 7.70
CA SER A 124 -8.91 -9.98 7.20
C SER A 124 -8.78 -9.95 5.67
N VAL A 125 -8.71 -8.75 5.11
CA VAL A 125 -8.26 -8.49 3.74
C VAL A 125 -6.88 -7.84 3.82
N VAL A 126 -5.90 -8.42 3.13
CA VAL A 126 -4.53 -7.91 3.11
C VAL A 126 -3.98 -7.90 1.68
N HIS A 127 -2.89 -7.17 1.47
CA HIS A 127 -2.15 -7.24 0.22
C HIS A 127 -1.56 -8.63 0.04
N LYS A 128 -1.76 -9.25 -1.13
CA LYS A 128 -1.38 -10.64 -1.38
C LYS A 128 0.10 -10.92 -1.11
N ARG A 129 0.97 -9.99 -1.49
CA ARG A 129 2.42 -10.02 -1.26
C ARG A 129 2.85 -10.04 0.23
N VAL A 130 1.98 -9.64 1.15
CA VAL A 130 2.27 -9.69 2.60
C VAL A 130 2.14 -11.12 3.15
N LEU A 131 1.51 -12.03 2.38
CA LEU A 131 1.31 -13.41 2.79
C LEU A 131 2.56 -14.27 2.67
N ASP A 132 3.47 -13.96 1.74
CA ASP A 132 4.68 -14.74 1.47
C ASP A 132 5.63 -14.81 2.68
N GLU A 133 5.42 -13.94 3.69
CA GLU A 133 6.20 -13.88 4.93
C GLU A 133 5.40 -14.29 6.19
N SER A 134 4.27 -14.98 6.02
CA SER A 134 3.36 -15.27 7.14
C SER A 134 2.78 -16.69 7.09
N HIS A 135 2.33 -17.18 8.25
CA HIS A 135 1.54 -18.40 8.38
C HIS A 135 0.04 -18.19 8.05
N LEU A 136 -0.28 -17.12 7.32
CA LEU A 136 -1.64 -16.85 6.86
C LEU A 136 -1.91 -17.61 5.57
N LYS A 137 -3.11 -18.16 5.44
CA LYS A 137 -3.57 -18.81 4.22
C LYS A 137 -4.59 -17.95 3.51
N ILE A 138 -4.50 -17.94 2.18
CA ILE A 138 -5.53 -17.34 1.32
C ILE A 138 -6.79 -18.18 1.43
N THR A 139 -7.90 -17.50 1.72
CA THR A 139 -9.24 -18.07 1.60
C THR A 139 -9.83 -17.63 0.27
N LYS A 140 -10.05 -18.58 -0.65
CA LYS A 140 -10.63 -18.29 -1.96
C LYS A 140 -12.12 -17.98 -1.81
N VAL A 141 -12.54 -16.81 -2.29
CA VAL A 141 -13.94 -16.44 -2.38
C VAL A 141 -14.33 -16.35 -3.86
N PRO A 142 -15.17 -17.26 -4.37
CA PRO A 142 -15.60 -17.25 -5.77
C PRO A 142 -16.19 -15.90 -6.17
N ASP A 143 -15.94 -15.50 -7.42
CA ASP A 143 -16.44 -14.26 -8.04
C ASP A 143 -16.03 -12.93 -7.38
N ILE A 144 -15.21 -12.98 -6.32
CA ILE A 144 -14.66 -11.79 -5.66
C ILE A 144 -13.20 -11.61 -6.08
N LYS A 145 -12.93 -10.49 -6.76
CA LYS A 145 -11.58 -10.01 -7.05
C LYS A 145 -11.39 -8.64 -6.42
N LEU A 146 -10.38 -8.53 -5.57
CA LEU A 146 -10.06 -7.30 -4.88
C LEU A 146 -8.71 -6.80 -5.35
N ASP A 147 -8.68 -5.57 -5.84
CA ASP A 147 -7.45 -4.88 -6.20
C ASP A 147 -7.47 -3.43 -5.71
N ILE A 148 -6.29 -2.89 -5.45
CA ILE A 148 -6.06 -1.49 -5.13
C ILE A 148 -5.24 -0.87 -6.26
N LYS A 149 -5.59 0.35 -6.63
CA LYS A 149 -4.84 1.16 -7.59
C LYS A 149 -4.14 2.28 -6.87
N PHE A 150 -2.83 2.35 -7.02
CA PHE A 150 -2.00 3.43 -6.54
C PHE A 150 -1.81 4.46 -7.64
N ASN A 151 -1.99 5.73 -7.27
CA ASN A 151 -1.71 6.87 -8.12
C ASN A 151 -0.86 7.87 -7.36
N TRP A 152 -0.25 8.79 -8.09
CA TRP A 152 0.22 10.03 -7.51
C TRP A 152 -0.82 11.13 -7.65
N TYR A 153 -0.76 12.14 -6.78
CA TYR A 153 -1.61 13.33 -6.78
C TYR A 153 -0.77 14.57 -6.48
N CYS A 154 -0.97 15.64 -7.25
CA CYS A 154 -0.47 16.98 -6.91
C CYS A 154 -1.52 18.04 -7.25
N LEU A 155 -1.40 19.23 -6.67
CA LEU A 155 -2.21 20.37 -7.08
C LEU A 155 -1.98 20.67 -8.57
N ASN A 156 -3.04 20.98 -9.31
CA ASN A 156 -2.92 21.30 -10.75
C ASN A 156 -1.99 22.49 -11.02
N SER A 157 -1.86 23.42 -10.08
CA SER A 157 -0.92 24.54 -10.17
C SER A 157 0.56 24.11 -10.16
N ARG A 158 0.86 22.90 -9.68
CA ARG A 158 2.22 22.38 -9.52
C ARG A 158 2.60 21.31 -10.54
N VAL A 159 1.66 20.86 -11.37
CA VAL A 159 1.89 19.72 -12.29
C VAL A 159 3.00 20.00 -13.31
N GLN A 160 3.22 21.27 -13.68
CA GLN A 160 4.26 21.69 -14.62
C GLN A 160 5.58 22.03 -13.92
N GLU A 161 5.67 21.91 -12.58
CA GLU A 161 6.93 22.10 -11.88
C GLU A 161 7.89 20.97 -12.26
N ARG A 162 9.08 21.35 -12.73
CA ARG A 162 10.12 20.41 -13.17
C ARG A 162 10.46 19.36 -12.11
N THR A 163 10.47 19.76 -10.84
CA THR A 163 10.73 18.87 -9.70
C THR A 163 9.67 17.77 -9.55
N ILE A 164 8.39 18.10 -9.76
CA ILE A 164 7.29 17.12 -9.77
C ILE A 164 7.46 16.15 -10.93
N GLU A 165 7.69 16.67 -12.14
CA GLU A 165 7.90 15.84 -13.33
C GLU A 165 9.09 14.88 -13.18
N GLN A 166 10.25 15.39 -12.74
CA GLN A 166 11.44 14.57 -12.52
C GLN A 166 11.20 13.50 -11.45
N THR A 167 10.54 13.85 -10.33
CA THR A 167 10.21 12.91 -9.26
C THR A 167 9.32 11.77 -9.77
N ILE A 168 8.27 12.10 -10.53
CA ILE A 168 7.37 11.10 -11.12
C ILE A 168 8.09 10.21 -12.14
N ASN A 169 8.98 10.79 -12.96
CA ASN A 169 9.79 10.01 -13.91
C ASN A 169 10.72 9.03 -13.19
N HIS A 170 11.35 9.45 -12.08
CA HIS A 170 12.17 8.55 -11.26
C HIS A 170 11.33 7.42 -10.65
N ILE A 171 10.15 7.72 -10.12
CA ILE A 171 9.24 6.70 -9.56
C ILE A 171 8.82 5.70 -10.65
N ASN A 172 8.40 6.18 -11.83
CA ASN A 172 7.98 5.31 -12.93
C ASN A 172 9.12 4.42 -13.42
N ASN A 173 10.34 4.97 -13.57
CA ASN A 173 11.51 4.18 -13.93
C ASN A 173 11.83 3.11 -12.88
N TRP A 174 11.72 3.46 -11.60
CA TRP A 174 11.90 2.50 -10.50
C TRP A 174 10.84 1.39 -10.54
N ILE A 175 9.57 1.69 -10.80
CA ILE A 175 8.51 0.69 -10.95
C ILE A 175 8.85 -0.29 -12.08
N ILE A 176 9.19 0.24 -13.26
CA ILE A 176 9.54 -0.56 -14.45
C ILE A 176 10.73 -1.48 -14.15
N CYS A 177 11.79 -0.97 -13.52
CA CYS A 177 12.97 -1.77 -13.16
C CYS A 177 12.62 -2.93 -12.22
N ASN A 178 11.71 -2.73 -11.27
CA ASN A 178 11.30 -3.78 -10.34
C ASN A 178 10.41 -4.84 -10.99
N GLU A 179 9.48 -4.44 -11.86
CA GLU A 179 8.65 -5.39 -12.62
C GLU A 179 9.51 -6.30 -13.51
N VAL A 180 10.52 -5.73 -14.19
CA VAL A 180 11.47 -6.50 -15.02
C VAL A 180 12.30 -7.46 -14.17
N THR A 181 12.69 -7.07 -12.96
CA THR A 181 13.48 -7.92 -12.06
C THR A 181 12.66 -9.12 -11.58
N GLN A 182 11.39 -8.91 -11.18
CA GLN A 182 10.49 -9.99 -10.78
C GLN A 182 10.18 -10.97 -11.92
N LEU A 183 10.06 -10.49 -13.16
CA LEU A 183 9.86 -11.35 -14.34
C LEU A 183 11.11 -12.21 -14.66
N ASN A 184 12.31 -11.66 -14.42
CA ASN A 184 13.57 -12.35 -14.71
C ASN A 184 13.96 -13.38 -13.65
N GLU A 185 13.55 -13.22 -12.39
CA GLU A 185 13.74 -14.25 -11.35
C GLU A 185 12.98 -15.55 -11.64
N HIS A 186 11.95 -15.51 -12.49
CA HIS A 186 11.18 -16.68 -12.93
C HIS A 186 11.72 -17.37 -14.20
N SER A 187 12.86 -16.94 -14.75
CA SER A 187 13.51 -17.57 -15.92
C SER A 187 14.83 -18.28 -15.53
N PRO A 188 15.10 -19.55 -15.94
CA PRO A 188 16.17 -20.37 -15.34
C PRO A 188 17.63 -19.98 -15.67
N SER A 189 17.89 -18.85 -16.32
CA SER A 189 19.25 -18.57 -16.84
C SER A 189 19.59 -17.09 -16.87
N PHE A 190 19.73 -16.46 -15.70
CA PHE A 190 20.69 -15.36 -15.53
C PHE A 190 20.97 -15.12 -14.04
N ILE A 191 22.05 -15.73 -13.53
CA ILE A 191 22.55 -15.46 -12.17
C ILE A 191 23.40 -14.20 -12.24
N MET A 192 22.80 -13.03 -11.99
CA MET A 192 23.55 -11.86 -11.56
C MET A 192 23.37 -11.74 -10.04
N LYS A 193 24.47 -12.01 -9.30
CA LYS A 193 24.52 -11.94 -7.85
C LYS A 193 24.38 -10.48 -7.39
N THR A 194 23.15 -10.01 -7.22
CA THR A 194 22.83 -8.92 -6.31
C THR A 194 22.01 -9.48 -5.16
N LYS A 195 22.54 -9.35 -3.94
CA LYS A 195 21.97 -9.89 -2.70
C LYS A 195 20.48 -9.51 -2.58
N LYS A 196 19.64 -10.54 -2.36
CA LYS A 196 18.29 -10.53 -1.76
C LYS A 196 17.62 -9.16 -1.61
N ALA A 197 16.65 -8.89 -2.47
CA ALA A 197 15.60 -7.90 -2.22
C ALA A 197 14.24 -8.53 -2.56
N SER A 198 13.88 -9.56 -1.78
CA SER A 198 12.52 -10.07 -1.71
C SER A 198 11.75 -9.22 -0.70
N ASN A 199 10.60 -8.68 -1.14
CA ASN A 199 9.46 -8.14 -0.36
C ASN A 199 9.56 -6.69 0.12
N PHE A 200 8.72 -5.75 -0.36
CA PHE A 200 8.50 -4.45 0.34
C PHE A 200 7.11 -3.81 0.21
N LEU A 201 6.58 -3.39 1.37
CA LEU A 201 5.26 -2.90 1.84
C LEU A 201 4.79 -1.49 1.35
N ASN A 202 3.67 -0.99 1.87
CA ASN A 202 2.63 -0.13 1.26
C ASN A 202 2.78 1.42 1.38
N ILE A 203 2.03 2.14 0.51
CA ILE A 203 1.54 3.56 0.49
C ILE A 203 2.49 4.67 1.00
N PHE A 204 2.87 5.63 0.14
CA PHE A 204 3.82 6.70 0.46
C PHE A 204 3.22 8.11 0.24
N SER A 205 3.53 9.11 1.07
CA SER A 205 3.29 10.51 0.69
C SER A 205 4.61 11.28 0.71
N LEU A 206 4.79 12.19 -0.26
CA LEU A 206 6.05 12.88 -0.49
C LEU A 206 5.85 14.39 -0.25
N SER A 207 6.49 14.89 0.80
CA SER A 207 6.34 16.25 1.29
C SER A 207 7.58 17.06 0.97
N ILE A 208 7.61 17.91 -0.07
CA ILE A 208 8.82 18.64 -0.46
C ILE A 208 8.88 20.00 0.26
N LYS A 209 9.31 20.04 1.54
CA LYS A 209 9.63 21.30 2.23
C LYS A 209 10.79 21.17 3.23
N THR A 210 11.61 22.22 3.30
CA THR A 210 12.96 22.24 3.86
C THR A 210 13.06 22.43 5.38
N ARG A 211 14.10 21.81 5.97
CA ARG A 211 14.80 22.03 7.27
C ARG A 211 14.51 21.05 8.42
N ASN A 212 15.63 20.51 8.90
CA ASN A 212 15.96 19.82 10.15
C ASN A 212 15.55 18.35 10.29
N LEU A 213 16.58 17.51 10.49
CA LEU A 213 16.62 16.06 10.22
C LEU A 213 16.68 15.23 11.51
N GLN A 214 16.11 15.70 12.62
CA GLN A 214 16.31 15.06 13.93
C GLN A 214 15.08 14.27 14.46
N HIS A 215 14.00 14.13 13.69
CA HIS A 215 12.78 13.40 14.15
C HIS A 215 12.26 12.35 13.16
N VAL A 216 13.09 11.85 12.24
CA VAL A 216 12.66 10.87 11.21
C VAL A 216 12.67 9.42 11.74
N LEU A 217 13.06 9.15 12.99
CA LEU A 217 13.44 7.80 13.45
C LEU A 217 12.41 7.03 14.29
N GLU A 218 11.15 7.44 14.39
CA GLU A 218 10.16 6.74 15.25
C GLU A 218 8.96 6.10 14.50
N ALA A 219 9.06 5.91 13.18
CA ALA A 219 8.03 5.20 12.40
C ALA A 219 8.66 4.18 11.45
N PHE A 220 9.21 3.09 11.98
CA PHE A 220 9.88 2.06 11.18
C PHE A 220 9.44 0.65 11.51
N ASP A 221 8.84 0.01 10.49
CA ASP A 221 9.19 -1.36 10.10
C ASP A 221 9.16 -1.62 8.57
N ASP A 222 8.82 -0.65 7.69
CA ASP A 222 8.59 -0.98 6.24
C ASP A 222 9.10 0.04 5.19
N ILE A 223 9.83 1.11 5.54
CA ILE A 223 10.21 2.21 4.61
C ILE A 223 11.67 2.10 4.07
N THR A 224 12.44 1.09 4.48
CA THR A 224 13.90 1.09 4.29
C THR A 224 14.34 1.14 2.83
N PHE A 225 13.69 0.44 1.89
CA PHE A 225 14.20 0.34 0.51
C PHE A 225 13.89 1.55 -0.41
N LEU A 226 12.72 2.18 -0.27
CA LEU A 226 12.41 3.40 -1.02
C LEU A 226 13.20 4.58 -0.46
N LEU A 227 13.38 4.64 0.87
CA LEU A 227 14.27 5.62 1.48
C LEU A 227 15.73 5.36 1.11
N ASP A 228 16.21 4.12 1.11
CA ASP A 228 17.58 3.80 0.69
C ASP A 228 17.81 4.13 -0.79
N TYR A 229 16.83 3.88 -1.67
CA TYR A 229 16.91 4.24 -3.09
C TYR A 229 16.85 5.75 -3.31
N LEU A 230 15.92 6.46 -2.65
CA LEU A 230 15.82 7.92 -2.72
C LEU A 230 17.05 8.59 -2.08
N GLU A 231 17.58 8.06 -0.97
CA GLU A 231 18.83 8.51 -0.35
C GLU A 231 20.04 8.24 -1.24
N ALA A 232 20.09 7.10 -1.94
CA ALA A 232 21.13 6.81 -2.92
C ALA A 232 21.08 7.79 -4.11
N LEU A 233 19.88 8.13 -4.58
CA LEU A 233 19.65 9.13 -5.63
C LEU A 233 19.99 10.57 -5.19
N LEU A 234 19.81 10.87 -3.90
CA LEU A 234 20.21 12.15 -3.28
C LEU A 234 21.73 12.27 -3.07
N ARG A 235 22.44 11.14 -3.00
CA ARG A 235 23.89 11.05 -2.80
C ARG A 235 24.69 10.96 -4.11
N SER A 236 24.05 10.57 -5.22
CA SER A 236 24.61 10.61 -6.59
C SER A 236 24.49 11.99 -7.21
#